data_AF-A0A0H1B5G5-F1
#
_entry.id   AF-A0A0H1B5G5-F1
#
_cell.length_a   1.000
_cell.length_b   1.000
_cell.length_c   1.000
_cell.angle_alpha   90.00
_cell.angle_beta   90.00
_cell.angle_gamma   90.00
#
_symmetry.space_group_name_H-M   'P 1'
#
loop_
_entity.id
_entity.type
_entity.pdbx_description
1 polymer ?
#
loop_
_entity_poly.entity_id
_entity_poly.type
_entity_poly.pdbx_seq_one_letter_code
_entity_poly.pdbx_strand_id
1 'polypeptide(L)'
;MDSDKNSSTSDCRRASRLSSATSDDQTIPTFNWKKREEILDACEARDAHALASLCLTEGGLLQDDLRQAAWPILLGYDPNSDHSAESEWTSLPTHGDEEQVKLDVNRAFVHYPNCQTEKELDGKKQQLSELITKTLRKYPMLCYFQGYHDIAQVLFLVLGIEQASRAFERISLFRIRDYMLPTLAPALKHLHLIPAIIHSTDPKLCSHLSGTKPFFALAATLTLYAHDVQEYADIARLYDFILSHEPVVSIYLFAAIILSRKKELFEIPLDEPEMIHFTLSKLPHPINLDGLIASTMELYSTHPPEKLPFRAWKKIPRSSVLKTSRNLGLQATPEEAMELLEQQKREMRREELREKAAKVMWKYRRPAGTIGMAVFVGALSYWIMRNESNTMPVWRHCLGRFRNVFHWW
;
A
#
# COMPACT_ATOMS: atom_id res chain seq x y z
N MET A 1 -26.67 69.60 -25.95
CA MET A 1 -26.64 70.59 -24.87
C MET A 1 -26.08 69.89 -23.64
N ASP A 2 -24.76 69.90 -23.56
CA ASP A 2 -23.94 70.27 -22.39
C ASP A 2 -24.36 69.76 -21.00
N SER A 3 -23.55 68.84 -20.46
CA SER A 3 -22.54 69.12 -19.41
C SER A 3 -22.47 68.08 -18.28
N ASP A 4 -21.36 67.32 -18.32
CA ASP A 4 -20.30 67.27 -17.31
C ASP A 4 -20.61 67.08 -15.80
N LYS A 5 -19.97 66.02 -15.28
CA LYS A 5 -19.00 65.97 -14.14
C LYS A 5 -19.45 65.70 -12.68
N ASN A 6 -18.93 64.55 -12.21
CA ASN A 6 -18.03 64.31 -11.06
C ASN A 6 -18.49 64.47 -9.58
N SER A 7 -18.54 63.30 -8.93
CA SER A 7 -17.65 62.82 -7.84
C SER A 7 -17.85 63.21 -6.37
N SER A 8 -17.59 62.19 -5.53
CA SER A 8 -17.14 62.18 -4.11
C SER A 8 -18.25 62.39 -3.04
N THR A 9 -18.33 61.71 -1.88
CA THR A 9 -17.44 60.79 -1.15
C THR A 9 -18.19 60.17 0.04
N SER A 10 -17.65 59.03 0.53
CA SER A 10 -17.51 58.58 1.93
C SER A 10 -18.72 58.15 2.79
N ASP A 11 -18.59 56.89 3.27
CA ASP A 11 -18.87 56.39 4.62
C ASP A 11 -20.28 56.50 5.22
N CYS A 12 -20.96 55.34 5.35
CA CYS A 12 -21.32 54.88 6.69
C CYS A 12 -21.71 53.39 6.72
N ARG A 13 -21.09 52.69 7.67
CA ARG A 13 -21.44 51.34 8.14
C ARG A 13 -22.93 51.30 8.54
N ARG A 14 -23.68 50.35 8.00
CA ARG A 14 -24.84 49.81 8.72
C ARG A 14 -25.04 48.35 8.39
N ALA A 15 -24.56 47.51 9.29
CA ALA A 15 -24.87 46.09 9.35
C ALA A 15 -26.38 45.91 9.52
N SER A 16 -27.04 45.41 8.49
CA SER A 16 -28.41 44.91 8.56
C SER A 16 -28.36 43.46 9.06
N ARG A 17 -28.56 43.30 10.37
CA ARG A 17 -29.04 42.05 10.96
C ARG A 17 -30.42 41.78 10.39
N LEU A 18 -30.58 40.70 9.65
CA LEU A 18 -31.89 40.07 9.48
C LEU A 18 -31.78 38.62 9.94
N SER A 19 -32.29 38.43 11.14
CA SER A 19 -32.61 37.15 11.74
C SER A 19 -33.65 36.43 10.91
N SER A 20 -33.33 35.24 10.40
CA SER A 20 -34.30 34.18 10.17
C SER A 20 -33.88 32.98 11.01
N ALA A 21 -34.52 32.87 12.17
CA ALA A 21 -34.52 31.68 12.98
C ALA A 21 -35.16 30.54 12.18
N THR A 22 -34.38 29.52 11.87
CA THR A 22 -34.88 28.17 11.64
C THR A 22 -34.12 27.27 12.57
N SER A 23 -34.86 26.81 13.57
CA SER A 23 -34.51 25.80 14.55
C SER A 23 -34.09 24.50 13.89
N ASP A 24 -32.82 24.17 14.01
CA ASP A 24 -32.31 22.79 14.07
C ASP A 24 -31.06 22.82 14.96
N ASP A 25 -31.29 23.10 16.25
CA ASP A 25 -30.29 22.86 17.29
C ASP A 25 -30.31 21.35 17.58
N GLN A 26 -29.72 20.59 16.66
CA GLN A 26 -29.35 19.21 16.93
C GLN A 26 -28.29 19.27 18.03
N THR A 27 -28.68 18.89 19.25
CA THR A 27 -27.79 18.72 20.38
C THR A 27 -26.64 17.80 19.98
N ILE A 28 -25.52 18.39 19.56
CA ILE A 28 -24.26 17.67 19.39
C ILE A 28 -23.98 17.04 20.76
N PRO A 29 -23.85 15.70 20.86
CA PRO A 29 -23.60 15.06 22.15
C PRO A 29 -22.43 15.77 22.83
N THR A 30 -22.56 16.13 24.11
CA THR A 30 -21.54 16.85 24.88
C THR A 30 -20.15 16.22 24.78
N PHE A 31 -20.11 14.90 24.57
CA PHE A 31 -18.90 14.13 24.27
C PHE A 31 -18.16 14.58 22.99
N ASN A 32 -18.88 14.87 21.90
CA ASN A 32 -18.28 15.29 20.62
C ASN A 32 -17.67 16.69 20.71
N TRP A 33 -18.25 17.58 21.52
CA TRP A 33 -17.67 18.91 21.75
C TRP A 33 -16.30 18.83 22.43
N LYS A 34 -16.21 18.06 23.52
CA LYS A 34 -14.95 17.90 24.26
C LYS A 34 -13.87 17.27 23.37
N LYS A 35 -14.22 16.21 22.65
CA LYS A 35 -13.28 15.55 21.73
C LYS A 35 -12.81 16.48 20.60
N ARG A 36 -13.70 17.34 20.10
CA ARG A 36 -13.35 18.37 19.12
C ARG A 36 -12.31 19.35 19.66
N GLU A 37 -12.48 19.84 20.90
CA GLU A 37 -11.47 20.69 21.56
C GLU A 37 -10.13 19.96 21.68
N GLU A 38 -10.13 18.71 22.15
CA GLU A 38 -8.89 17.90 22.26
C GLU A 38 -8.17 17.72 20.92
N ILE A 39 -8.92 17.56 19.80
CA ILE A 39 -8.34 17.49 18.46
C ILE A 39 -7.73 18.83 18.04
N LEU A 40 -8.43 19.93 18.28
CA LEU A 40 -7.94 21.27 17.92
C LEU A 40 -6.68 21.64 18.71
N ASP A 41 -6.66 21.35 20.02
CA ASP A 41 -5.49 21.55 20.88
C ASP A 41 -4.29 20.74 20.38
N ALA A 42 -4.50 19.47 20.01
CA ALA A 42 -3.46 18.63 19.45
C ALA A 42 -2.97 19.13 18.06
N CYS A 43 -3.87 19.69 17.25
CA CYS A 43 -3.52 20.32 15.98
C CYS A 43 -2.68 21.58 16.18
N GLU A 44 -3.07 22.46 17.12
CA GLU A 44 -2.32 23.68 17.45
C GLU A 44 -0.92 23.34 17.99
N ALA A 45 -0.82 22.34 18.85
CA ALA A 45 0.46 21.81 19.34
C ALA A 45 1.26 21.02 18.29
N ARG A 46 0.66 20.71 17.13
CA ARG A 46 1.18 19.79 16.10
C ARG A 46 1.61 18.43 16.67
N ASP A 47 0.88 17.94 17.67
CA ASP A 47 1.18 16.68 18.34
C ASP A 47 0.59 15.49 17.55
N ALA A 48 1.41 14.93 16.67
CA ALA A 48 1.02 13.77 15.85
C ALA A 48 0.68 12.53 16.69
N HIS A 49 1.25 12.37 17.90
CA HIS A 49 0.98 11.22 18.76
C HIS A 49 -0.35 11.37 19.52
N ALA A 50 -0.66 12.57 20.00
CA ALA A 50 -1.98 12.87 20.56
C ALA A 50 -3.08 12.70 19.50
N LEU A 51 -2.88 13.23 18.29
CA LEU A 51 -3.80 13.03 17.16
C LEU A 51 -3.98 11.55 16.83
N ALA A 52 -2.88 10.78 16.79
CA ALA A 52 -2.98 9.35 16.53
C ALA A 52 -3.77 8.59 17.60
N SER A 53 -3.63 8.98 18.86
CA SER A 53 -4.41 8.42 19.97
C SER A 53 -5.90 8.77 19.82
N LEU A 54 -6.23 10.00 19.44
CA LEU A 54 -7.60 10.45 19.19
C LEU A 54 -8.23 9.71 18.00
N CYS A 55 -7.48 9.43 16.93
CA CYS A 55 -7.93 8.63 15.79
C CYS A 55 -8.35 7.19 16.14
N LEU A 56 -7.85 6.64 17.26
CA LEU A 56 -8.22 5.29 17.74
C LEU A 56 -9.52 5.28 18.54
N THR A 57 -9.92 6.42 19.10
CA THR A 57 -11.18 6.52 19.86
C THR A 57 -12.40 6.52 18.91
N GLU A 58 -13.56 6.13 19.45
CA GLU A 58 -14.83 5.99 18.71
C GLU A 58 -15.11 7.21 17.81
N GLY A 59 -15.41 6.96 16.54
CA GLY A 59 -15.70 8.02 15.56
C GLY A 59 -14.48 8.81 15.02
N GLY A 60 -13.24 8.49 15.43
CA GLY A 60 -12.03 9.04 14.81
C GLY A 60 -11.93 10.56 14.94
N LEU A 61 -11.66 11.28 13.85
CA LEU A 61 -11.55 12.75 13.87
C LEU A 61 -12.89 13.48 13.69
N LEU A 62 -14.00 12.74 13.69
CA LEU A 62 -15.38 13.25 13.56
C LEU A 62 -15.69 13.83 12.17
N GLN A 63 -15.23 15.05 11.86
CA GLN A 63 -15.66 15.85 10.71
C GLN A 63 -14.49 16.35 9.85
N ASP A 64 -14.78 16.70 8.61
CA ASP A 64 -13.76 17.03 7.61
C ASP A 64 -12.98 18.30 7.92
N ASP A 65 -13.57 19.26 8.62
CA ASP A 65 -12.86 20.47 9.08
C ASP A 65 -11.74 20.14 10.09
N LEU A 66 -11.98 19.16 10.97
CA LEU A 66 -10.95 18.64 11.86
C LEU A 66 -9.91 17.80 11.11
N ARG A 67 -10.33 17.02 10.10
CA ARG A 67 -9.40 16.27 9.23
C ARG A 67 -8.51 17.20 8.41
N GLN A 68 -9.05 18.32 7.92
CA GLN A 68 -8.30 19.35 7.20
C GLN A 68 -7.20 19.98 8.06
N ALA A 69 -7.39 20.06 9.38
CA ALA A 69 -6.34 20.49 10.31
C ALA A 69 -5.36 19.36 10.67
N ALA A 70 -5.88 18.15 10.92
CA ALA A 70 -5.10 17.04 11.49
C ALA A 70 -4.32 16.20 10.46
N TRP A 71 -4.92 15.87 9.31
CA TRP A 71 -4.28 15.01 8.30
C TRP A 71 -2.96 15.56 7.78
N PRO A 72 -2.77 16.88 7.56
CA PRO A 72 -1.46 17.43 7.21
C PRO A 72 -0.37 17.09 8.24
N ILE A 73 -0.70 17.16 9.54
CA ILE A 73 0.21 16.84 10.64
C ILE A 73 0.53 15.35 10.64
N LEU A 74 -0.47 14.48 10.52
CA LEU A 74 -0.28 13.02 10.45
C LEU A 74 0.56 12.60 9.23
N LEU A 75 0.39 13.28 8.10
CA LEU A 75 1.16 13.09 6.88
C LEU A 75 2.54 13.76 6.93
N GLY A 76 2.85 14.54 7.97
CA GLY A 76 4.15 15.16 8.17
C GLY A 76 4.48 16.25 7.15
N TYR A 77 3.50 17.10 6.81
CA TYR A 77 3.75 18.34 6.07
C TYR A 77 3.08 19.55 6.74
N ASP A 78 3.55 20.74 6.41
CA ASP A 78 2.95 21.98 6.89
C ASP A 78 2.03 22.57 5.81
N PRO A 79 0.72 22.70 6.03
CA PRO A 79 -0.18 23.28 5.03
C PRO A 79 0.17 24.74 4.72
N ASN A 80 0.79 25.45 5.67
CA ASN A 80 1.20 26.85 5.54
C ASN A 80 2.60 27.04 4.97
N SER A 81 3.37 25.95 4.79
CA SER A 81 4.69 26.07 4.17
C SER A 81 4.57 26.68 2.78
N ASP A 82 5.45 27.65 2.48
CA ASP A 82 5.42 28.42 1.25
C ASP A 82 5.14 27.49 0.07
N HIS A 83 4.08 27.82 -0.67
CA HIS A 83 3.85 27.23 -1.97
C HIS A 83 5.11 27.54 -2.78
N SER A 84 5.99 26.56 -2.98
CA SER A 84 7.01 26.67 -4.03
C SER A 84 6.21 27.04 -5.27
N ALA A 85 6.37 28.29 -5.73
CA ALA A 85 5.51 28.95 -6.70
C ALA A 85 5.08 27.92 -7.73
N GLU A 86 3.77 27.71 -7.85
CA GLU A 86 3.17 26.60 -8.58
C GLU A 86 3.94 26.38 -9.87
N SER A 87 4.87 25.42 -9.86
CA SER A 87 5.63 25.10 -11.05
C SER A 87 4.56 24.69 -12.04
N GLU A 88 4.53 25.37 -13.18
CA GLU A 88 3.53 25.17 -14.22
C GLU A 88 3.66 23.71 -14.67
N TRP A 89 2.94 22.81 -14.00
CA TRP A 89 3.16 21.36 -14.09
C TRP A 89 2.80 20.85 -15.49
N THR A 90 2.03 21.64 -16.24
CA THR A 90 1.72 21.47 -17.65
C THR A 90 2.97 21.57 -18.54
N SER A 91 4.03 22.27 -18.10
CA SER A 91 5.33 22.34 -18.78
C SER A 91 6.18 21.08 -18.59
N LEU A 92 5.87 20.25 -17.58
CA LEU A 92 6.56 18.98 -17.37
C LEU A 92 6.19 17.98 -18.47
N PRO A 93 7.11 17.07 -18.84
CA PRO A 93 6.83 16.02 -19.81
C PRO A 93 5.58 15.20 -19.44
N THR A 94 4.79 14.84 -20.46
CA THR A 94 3.64 13.95 -20.33
C THR A 94 4.05 12.61 -19.72
N HIS A 95 3.28 12.13 -18.76
CA HIS A 95 3.47 10.82 -18.15
C HIS A 95 2.86 9.71 -19.04
N GLY A 96 3.49 8.53 -19.06
CA GLY A 96 3.04 7.42 -19.90
C GLY A 96 1.64 6.88 -19.55
N ASP A 97 1.17 7.14 -18.33
CA ASP A 97 -0.08 6.59 -17.80
C ASP A 97 -1.28 7.56 -17.86
N GLU A 98 -1.14 8.76 -18.46
CA GLU A 98 -2.22 9.77 -18.45
C GLU A 98 -3.52 9.31 -19.11
N GLU A 99 -3.45 8.48 -20.16
CA GLU A 99 -4.66 7.91 -20.78
C GLU A 99 -5.37 6.95 -19.83
N GLN A 100 -4.63 6.17 -19.04
CA GLN A 100 -5.23 5.30 -18.02
C GLN A 100 -5.89 6.12 -16.90
N VAL A 101 -5.25 7.22 -16.48
CA VAL A 101 -5.83 8.18 -15.52
C VAL A 101 -7.17 8.69 -16.04
N LYS A 102 -7.23 9.15 -17.29
CA LYS A 102 -8.47 9.64 -17.91
C LYS A 102 -9.57 8.58 -17.92
N LEU A 103 -9.26 7.35 -18.33
CA LEU A 103 -10.24 6.25 -18.37
C LEU A 103 -10.79 5.93 -16.98
N ASP A 104 -9.94 5.93 -15.96
CA ASP A 104 -10.31 5.57 -14.60
C ASP A 104 -11.10 6.69 -13.91
N VAL A 105 -10.67 7.95 -14.05
CA VAL A 105 -11.37 9.12 -13.50
C VAL A 105 -12.77 9.28 -14.10
N ASN A 106 -12.97 8.90 -15.37
CA ASN A 106 -14.31 8.87 -15.97
C ASN A 106 -15.27 7.93 -15.23
N ARG A 107 -14.75 6.90 -14.55
CA ARG A 107 -15.49 5.94 -13.72
C ARG A 107 -15.42 6.26 -12.23
N ALA A 108 -14.85 7.39 -11.82
CA ALA A 108 -14.77 7.82 -10.43
C ALA A 108 -16.10 8.42 -9.93
N PHE A 109 -16.18 8.64 -8.61
CA PHE A 109 -17.32 9.21 -7.89
C PHE A 109 -18.63 8.42 -8.05
N VAL A 110 -18.54 7.08 -8.12
CA VAL A 110 -19.72 6.19 -8.24
C VAL A 110 -20.54 6.17 -6.96
N HIS A 111 -19.86 6.10 -5.80
CA HIS A 111 -20.52 5.96 -4.50
C HIS A 111 -20.62 7.30 -3.75
N TYR A 112 -19.60 8.16 -3.88
CA TYR A 112 -19.55 9.46 -3.24
C TYR A 112 -18.66 10.42 -4.04
N PRO A 113 -18.91 11.74 -4.00
CA PRO A 113 -20.04 12.38 -3.33
C PRO A 113 -21.30 12.35 -4.20
N ASN A 114 -22.47 12.57 -3.59
CA ASN A 114 -23.73 12.73 -4.31
C ASN A 114 -23.79 14.13 -4.97
N CYS A 115 -23.17 14.27 -6.14
CA CYS A 115 -23.25 15.49 -6.94
C CYS A 115 -24.69 15.71 -7.42
N GLN A 116 -25.17 16.96 -7.37
CA GLN A 116 -26.54 17.29 -7.79
C GLN A 116 -26.67 17.44 -9.30
N THR A 117 -25.56 17.76 -9.99
CA THR A 117 -25.53 18.02 -11.42
C THR A 117 -24.35 17.33 -12.09
N GLU A 118 -24.52 16.97 -13.36
CA GLU A 118 -23.45 16.39 -14.20
C GLU A 118 -22.28 17.37 -14.36
N LYS A 119 -22.55 18.68 -14.48
CA LYS A 119 -21.51 19.70 -14.57
C LYS A 119 -20.63 19.78 -13.32
N GLU A 120 -21.22 19.61 -12.14
CA GLU A 120 -20.47 19.54 -10.87
C GLU A 120 -19.59 18.29 -10.83
N LEU A 121 -20.15 17.15 -11.24
CA LEU A 121 -19.43 15.88 -11.32
C LEU A 121 -18.25 15.97 -12.30
N ASP A 122 -18.46 16.53 -13.48
CA ASP A 122 -17.43 16.73 -14.49
C ASP A 122 -16.33 17.68 -13.99
N GLY A 123 -16.70 18.75 -13.29
CA GLY A 123 -15.74 19.64 -12.64
C GLY A 123 -14.86 18.91 -11.62
N LYS A 124 -15.46 18.06 -10.77
CA LYS A 124 -14.71 17.23 -9.81
C LYS A 124 -13.82 16.20 -10.51
N LYS A 125 -14.30 15.55 -11.58
CA LYS A 125 -13.50 14.62 -12.39
C LYS A 125 -12.31 15.32 -13.03
N GLN A 126 -12.49 16.53 -13.56
CA GLN A 126 -11.40 17.33 -14.10
C GLN A 126 -10.34 17.62 -13.02
N GLN A 127 -10.77 18.11 -11.85
CA GLN A 127 -9.86 18.41 -10.74
C GLN A 127 -9.12 17.15 -10.24
N LEU A 128 -9.80 16.02 -10.17
CA LEU A 128 -9.21 14.73 -9.80
C LEU A 128 -8.15 14.28 -10.83
N SER A 129 -8.46 14.42 -12.11
CA SER A 129 -7.52 14.12 -13.20
C SER A 129 -6.28 15.00 -13.12
N GLU A 130 -6.45 16.31 -12.91
CA GLU A 130 -5.35 17.28 -12.75
C GLU A 130 -4.48 16.94 -11.53
N LEU A 131 -5.08 16.62 -10.39
CA LEU A 131 -4.37 16.19 -9.17
C LEU A 131 -3.47 14.98 -9.42
N ILE A 132 -4.01 13.95 -10.07
CA ILE A 132 -3.27 12.71 -10.37
C ILE A 132 -2.17 12.97 -11.39
N THR A 133 -2.49 13.67 -12.48
CA THR A 133 -1.56 14.00 -13.56
C THR A 133 -0.40 14.85 -13.06
N LYS A 134 -0.68 15.90 -12.27
CA LYS A 134 0.33 16.76 -11.63
C LYS A 134 1.31 15.94 -10.81
N THR A 135 0.81 14.99 -10.02
CA THR A 135 1.64 14.10 -9.19
C THR A 135 2.52 13.18 -10.04
N LEU A 136 1.96 12.53 -11.06
CA LEU A 136 2.71 11.61 -11.92
C LEU A 136 3.76 12.34 -12.78
N ARG A 137 3.45 13.53 -13.30
CA ARG A 137 4.44 14.33 -14.04
C ARG A 137 5.56 14.84 -13.15
N LYS A 138 5.25 15.21 -11.89
CA LYS A 138 6.26 15.60 -10.90
C LYS A 138 7.15 14.42 -10.51
N TYR A 139 6.58 13.21 -10.46
CA TYR A 139 7.30 11.99 -10.10
C TYR A 139 7.19 10.91 -11.21
N PRO A 140 7.88 11.10 -12.37
CA PRO A 140 7.70 10.25 -13.55
C PRO A 140 8.22 8.81 -13.40
N MET A 141 8.74 8.49 -12.22
CA MET A 141 9.23 7.18 -11.84
C MET A 141 8.17 6.30 -11.17
N LEU A 142 7.02 6.89 -10.80
CA LEU A 142 5.87 6.21 -10.22
C LEU A 142 5.01 5.65 -11.35
N CYS A 143 4.75 4.35 -11.32
CA CYS A 143 3.85 3.71 -12.26
C CYS A 143 2.42 3.74 -11.72
N TYR A 144 1.48 4.21 -12.52
CA TYR A 144 0.06 4.20 -12.16
C TYR A 144 -0.47 2.77 -12.03
N PHE A 145 -1.34 2.54 -11.06
CA PHE A 145 -2.11 1.31 -10.93
C PHE A 145 -3.61 1.62 -10.94
N GLN A 146 -4.43 0.71 -11.47
CA GLN A 146 -5.88 0.87 -11.46
C GLN A 146 -6.39 0.84 -10.01
N GLY A 147 -7.12 1.89 -9.62
CA GLY A 147 -7.56 2.15 -8.24
C GLY A 147 -6.77 3.24 -7.51
N TYR A 148 -5.69 3.76 -8.10
CA TYR A 148 -4.95 4.91 -7.51
C TYR A 148 -5.81 6.18 -7.43
N HIS A 149 -6.75 6.35 -8.36
CA HIS A 149 -7.73 7.45 -8.33
C HIS A 149 -8.69 7.38 -7.14
N ASP A 150 -9.00 6.18 -6.61
CA ASP A 150 -9.86 6.02 -5.44
C ASP A 150 -9.21 6.66 -4.20
N ILE A 151 -7.88 6.52 -4.05
CA ILE A 151 -7.12 7.20 -2.99
C ILE A 151 -7.17 8.71 -3.17
N ALA A 152 -6.92 9.18 -4.39
CA ALA A 152 -6.93 10.61 -4.72
C ALA A 152 -8.29 11.24 -4.43
N GLN A 153 -9.37 10.53 -4.76
CA GLN A 153 -10.75 10.94 -4.53
C GLN A 153 -11.02 11.18 -3.05
N VAL A 154 -10.64 10.26 -2.16
CA VAL A 154 -10.85 10.44 -0.70
C VAL A 154 -10.13 11.69 -0.19
N LEU A 155 -8.86 11.87 -0.56
CA LEU A 155 -8.09 13.05 -0.15
C LEU A 155 -8.68 14.34 -0.70
N PHE A 156 -9.08 14.33 -1.97
CA PHE A 156 -9.68 15.49 -2.63
C PHE A 156 -10.98 15.92 -1.96
N LEU A 157 -11.84 14.98 -1.58
CA LEU A 157 -13.11 15.29 -0.94
C LEU A 157 -12.95 15.82 0.48
N VAL A 158 -12.02 15.26 1.26
CA VAL A 158 -11.77 15.70 2.63
C VAL A 158 -10.98 17.01 2.67
N LEU A 159 -9.90 17.12 1.89
CA LEU A 159 -8.92 18.21 2.01
C LEU A 159 -9.15 19.38 1.04
N GLY A 160 -9.94 19.17 -0.01
CA GLY A 160 -10.00 20.10 -1.14
C GLY A 160 -8.71 20.09 -1.98
N ILE A 161 -8.77 20.69 -3.17
CA ILE A 161 -7.71 20.56 -4.19
C ILE A 161 -6.34 21.10 -3.75
N GLU A 162 -6.33 22.19 -2.97
CA GLU A 162 -5.11 22.87 -2.54
C GLU A 162 -4.27 22.00 -1.60
N GLN A 163 -4.91 21.42 -0.59
CA GLN A 163 -4.24 20.57 0.38
C GLN A 163 -4.10 19.12 -0.12
N ALA A 164 -5.05 18.63 -0.92
CA ALA A 164 -4.99 17.28 -1.48
C ALA A 164 -3.76 17.05 -2.35
N SER A 165 -3.27 18.08 -3.06
CA SER A 165 -2.02 17.98 -3.84
C SER A 165 -0.82 17.53 -3.01
N ARG A 166 -0.62 18.16 -1.84
CA ARG A 166 0.48 17.80 -0.93
C ARG A 166 0.22 16.46 -0.25
N ALA A 167 -1.00 16.24 0.23
CA ALA A 167 -1.36 14.97 0.87
C ALA A 167 -1.18 13.78 -0.06
N PHE A 168 -1.57 13.92 -1.33
CA PHE A 168 -1.51 12.85 -2.31
C PHE A 168 -0.07 12.50 -2.69
N GLU A 169 0.79 13.51 -2.86
CA GLU A 169 2.23 13.32 -3.00
C GLU A 169 2.80 12.52 -1.80
N ARG A 170 2.45 12.92 -0.58
CA ARG A 170 2.92 12.26 0.65
C ARG A 170 2.46 10.80 0.72
N ILE A 171 1.20 10.51 0.41
CA ILE A 171 0.72 9.12 0.37
C ILE A 171 1.45 8.33 -0.72
N SER A 172 1.60 8.89 -1.91
CA SER A 172 2.26 8.23 -3.04
C SER A 172 3.70 7.83 -2.74
N LEU A 173 4.45 8.72 -2.09
CA LEU A 173 5.87 8.51 -1.81
C LEU A 173 6.16 7.74 -0.52
N PHE A 174 5.33 7.90 0.51
CA PHE A 174 5.63 7.37 1.84
C PHE A 174 4.69 6.26 2.30
N ARG A 175 3.56 6.05 1.63
CA ARG A 175 2.58 5.01 2.02
C ARG A 175 2.44 3.91 0.99
N ILE A 176 2.35 4.29 -0.29
CA ILE A 176 2.00 3.34 -1.35
C ILE A 176 3.07 3.20 -2.44
N ARG A 177 4.24 3.83 -2.27
CA ARG A 177 5.34 3.83 -3.26
C ARG A 177 5.72 2.45 -3.78
N ASP A 178 5.72 1.45 -2.91
CA ASP A 178 6.05 0.06 -3.25
C ASP A 178 5.02 -0.59 -4.21
N TYR A 179 3.78 -0.08 -4.23
CA TYR A 179 2.73 -0.49 -5.18
C TYR A 179 2.85 0.23 -6.53
N MET A 180 3.55 1.37 -6.57
CA MET A 180 3.79 2.19 -7.77
C MET A 180 5.15 1.88 -8.43
N LEU A 181 5.77 0.76 -8.10
CA LEU A 181 6.96 0.27 -8.78
C LEU A 181 6.58 -0.38 -10.13
N PRO A 182 7.54 -0.51 -11.08
CA PRO A 182 7.26 -1.08 -12.41
C PRO A 182 6.68 -2.51 -12.41
N THR A 183 6.80 -3.22 -11.28
CA THR A 183 6.13 -4.51 -11.06
C THR A 183 5.52 -4.53 -9.67
N LEU A 184 4.43 -5.28 -9.51
CA LEU A 184 3.80 -5.51 -8.21
C LEU A 184 4.55 -6.51 -7.31
N ALA A 185 5.72 -7.02 -7.72
CA ALA A 185 6.45 -8.01 -6.93
C ALA A 185 6.73 -7.58 -5.47
N PRO A 186 7.09 -6.30 -5.18
CA PRO A 186 7.23 -5.80 -3.81
C PRO A 186 5.91 -5.78 -3.04
N ALA A 187 4.83 -5.31 -3.68
CA ALA A 187 3.49 -5.35 -3.12
C ALA A 187 3.07 -6.79 -2.76
N LEU A 188 3.39 -7.78 -3.60
CA LEU A 188 3.12 -9.19 -3.26
C LEU A 188 3.88 -9.63 -2.01
N LYS A 189 5.11 -9.14 -1.76
CA LYS A 189 5.84 -9.44 -0.51
C LYS A 189 5.11 -8.88 0.72
N HIS A 190 4.41 -7.74 0.60
CA HIS A 190 3.59 -7.19 1.69
C HIS A 190 2.47 -8.17 2.07
N LEU A 191 1.79 -8.75 1.08
CA LEU A 191 0.67 -9.68 1.31
C LEU A 191 1.10 -10.97 2.01
N HIS A 192 2.38 -11.36 1.90
CA HIS A 192 2.92 -12.53 2.62
C HIS A 192 3.09 -12.28 4.14
N LEU A 193 2.87 -11.05 4.62
CA LEU A 193 2.74 -10.79 6.05
C LEU A 193 1.41 -11.33 6.59
N ILE A 194 0.33 -11.35 5.77
CA ILE A 194 -1.01 -11.77 6.20
C ILE A 194 -1.00 -13.21 6.75
N PRO A 195 -0.49 -14.24 6.03
CA PRO A 195 -0.42 -15.59 6.60
C PRO A 195 0.46 -15.68 7.86
N ALA A 196 1.52 -14.86 7.97
CA ALA A 196 2.38 -14.86 9.16
C ALA A 196 1.68 -14.26 10.39
N ILE A 197 0.88 -13.21 10.19
CA ILE A 197 0.03 -12.61 11.21
C ILE A 197 -1.03 -13.62 11.66
N ILE A 198 -1.79 -14.18 10.71
CA ILE A 198 -2.85 -15.17 11.02
C ILE A 198 -2.27 -16.39 11.74
N HIS A 199 -1.14 -16.93 11.30
CA HIS A 199 -0.49 -18.06 11.96
C HIS A 199 -0.13 -17.76 13.42
N SER A 200 0.22 -16.51 13.76
CA SER A 200 0.61 -16.14 15.11
C SER A 200 -0.58 -16.14 16.09
N THR A 201 -1.80 -15.97 15.58
CA THR A 201 -3.03 -15.86 16.37
C THR A 201 -3.93 -17.08 16.25
N ASP A 202 -4.10 -17.62 15.04
CA ASP A 202 -4.93 -18.78 14.71
C ASP A 202 -4.25 -19.68 13.66
N PRO A 203 -3.36 -20.61 14.09
CA PRO A 203 -2.70 -21.55 13.19
C PRO A 203 -3.66 -22.44 12.40
N LYS A 204 -4.84 -22.76 12.96
CA LYS A 204 -5.84 -23.60 12.31
C LYS A 204 -6.45 -22.87 11.12
N LEU A 205 -6.81 -21.60 11.29
CA LEU A 205 -7.28 -20.76 10.20
C LEU A 205 -6.17 -20.56 9.14
N CYS A 206 -4.93 -20.31 9.57
CA CYS A 206 -3.81 -20.19 8.63
C CYS A 206 -3.63 -21.45 7.78
N SER A 207 -3.73 -22.64 8.39
CA SER A 207 -3.66 -23.91 7.65
C SER A 207 -4.83 -24.05 6.68
N HIS A 208 -6.02 -23.63 7.08
CA HIS A 208 -7.21 -23.69 6.24
C HIS A 208 -7.10 -22.79 5.00
N LEU A 209 -6.48 -21.60 5.14
CA LEU A 209 -6.26 -20.66 4.04
C LEU A 209 -5.03 -20.98 3.17
N SER A 210 -4.23 -22.00 3.53
CA SER A 210 -2.93 -22.26 2.90
C SER A 210 -2.99 -22.64 1.41
N GLY A 211 -4.14 -23.10 0.93
CA GLY A 211 -4.39 -23.40 -0.49
C GLY A 211 -4.48 -22.15 -1.37
N THR A 212 -4.78 -20.98 -0.79
CA THR A 212 -5.03 -19.75 -1.51
C THR A 212 -3.90 -18.74 -1.27
N LYS A 213 -3.29 -18.25 -2.35
CA LYS A 213 -2.32 -17.15 -2.23
C LYS A 213 -3.04 -15.88 -1.78
N PRO A 214 -2.42 -15.01 -0.97
CA PRO A 214 -3.07 -13.85 -0.37
C PRO A 214 -3.36 -12.70 -1.35
N PHE A 215 -3.56 -12.99 -2.64
CA PHE A 215 -3.86 -12.01 -3.68
C PHE A 215 -5.25 -11.37 -3.53
N PHE A 216 -6.16 -12.03 -2.80
CA PHE A 216 -7.46 -11.45 -2.42
C PHE A 216 -7.33 -10.11 -1.68
N ALA A 217 -6.19 -9.87 -1.00
CA ALA A 217 -5.94 -8.65 -0.24
C ALA A 217 -5.31 -7.53 -1.08
N LEU A 218 -4.94 -7.81 -2.33
CA LEU A 218 -4.20 -6.87 -3.15
C LEU A 218 -5.02 -5.60 -3.40
N ALA A 219 -6.26 -5.72 -3.86
CA ALA A 219 -7.12 -4.57 -4.18
C ALA A 219 -7.31 -3.64 -2.98
N ALA A 220 -7.73 -4.20 -1.84
CA ALA A 220 -7.92 -3.45 -0.60
C ALA A 220 -6.64 -2.76 -0.12
N THR A 221 -5.51 -3.46 -0.05
CA THR A 221 -4.27 -2.86 0.49
C THR A 221 -3.65 -1.84 -0.46
N LEU A 222 -3.73 -2.06 -1.78
CA LEU A 222 -3.21 -1.17 -2.83
C LEU A 222 -4.02 0.13 -2.91
N THR A 223 -5.33 0.07 -2.70
CA THR A 223 -6.23 1.24 -2.74
C THR A 223 -6.49 1.85 -1.36
N LEU A 224 -5.79 1.41 -0.31
CA LEU A 224 -6.07 1.79 1.08
C LEU A 224 -7.55 1.64 1.45
N TYR A 225 -8.19 0.58 0.94
CA TYR A 225 -9.61 0.22 1.11
C TYR A 225 -10.61 1.19 0.45
N ALA A 226 -10.15 2.26 -0.21
CA ALA A 226 -11.01 3.25 -0.82
C ALA A 226 -11.90 2.68 -1.94
N HIS A 227 -11.44 1.61 -2.60
CA HIS A 227 -12.21 0.93 -3.64
C HIS A 227 -13.38 0.12 -3.09
N ASP A 228 -13.23 -0.47 -1.90
CA ASP A 228 -14.18 -1.45 -1.36
C ASP A 228 -15.20 -0.82 -0.38
N VAL A 229 -14.89 0.36 0.18
CA VAL A 229 -15.77 1.09 1.11
C VAL A 229 -16.65 2.07 0.35
N GLN A 230 -17.95 1.84 0.41
CA GLN A 230 -18.95 2.60 -0.36
C GLN A 230 -19.48 3.83 0.38
N GLU A 231 -19.42 3.85 1.71
CA GLU A 231 -19.91 4.98 2.52
C GLU A 231 -18.79 5.99 2.77
N TYR A 232 -19.05 7.27 2.48
CA TYR A 232 -18.05 8.33 2.63
C TYR A 232 -17.58 8.50 4.09
N ALA A 233 -18.52 8.43 5.04
CA ALA A 233 -18.21 8.56 6.46
C ALA A 233 -17.27 7.43 6.94
N ASP A 234 -17.49 6.21 6.44
CA ASP A 234 -16.70 5.04 6.77
C ASP A 234 -15.28 5.14 6.23
N ILE A 235 -15.11 5.54 4.96
CA ILE A 235 -13.77 5.67 4.38
C ILE A 235 -12.97 6.83 4.99
N ALA A 236 -13.63 7.95 5.31
CA ALA A 236 -12.99 9.07 6.00
C ALA A 236 -12.54 8.66 7.42
N ARG A 237 -13.41 7.96 8.17
CA ARG A 237 -13.08 7.37 9.48
C ARG A 237 -11.93 6.37 9.40
N LEU A 238 -11.89 5.57 8.34
CA LEU A 238 -10.83 4.60 8.13
C LEU A 238 -9.50 5.28 7.80
N TYR A 239 -9.51 6.37 7.04
CA TYR A 239 -8.32 7.16 6.75
C TYR A 239 -7.78 7.86 8.00
N ASP A 240 -8.64 8.31 8.93
CA ASP A 240 -8.19 8.81 10.25
C ASP A 240 -7.26 7.79 10.93
N PHE A 241 -7.60 6.50 10.86
CA PHE A 241 -6.80 5.40 11.39
C PHE A 241 -5.56 5.07 10.56
N ILE A 242 -5.69 4.91 9.24
CA ILE A 242 -4.59 4.52 8.35
C ILE A 242 -3.47 5.57 8.35
N LEU A 243 -3.84 6.86 8.34
CA LEU A 243 -2.88 7.97 8.31
C LEU A 243 -2.18 8.18 9.66
N SER A 244 -2.83 7.79 10.76
CA SER A 244 -2.28 7.92 12.12
C SER A 244 -1.37 6.78 12.56
N HIS A 245 -1.11 5.77 11.73
CA HIS A 245 -0.29 4.60 12.10
C HIS A 245 0.75 4.30 11.02
N GLU A 246 1.71 3.42 11.26
CA GLU A 246 2.69 3.03 10.21
C GLU A 246 2.05 2.24 9.06
N PRO A 247 2.58 2.27 7.81
CA PRO A 247 1.92 1.69 6.65
C PRO A 247 1.60 0.20 6.78
N VAL A 248 2.42 -0.56 7.52
CA VAL A 248 2.18 -2.00 7.73
C VAL A 248 0.90 -2.27 8.51
N VAL A 249 0.41 -1.32 9.33
CA VAL A 249 -0.85 -1.48 10.07
C VAL A 249 -2.05 -1.66 9.13
N SER A 250 -2.01 -1.10 7.92
CA SER A 250 -3.01 -1.38 6.87
C SER A 250 -3.09 -2.87 6.50
N ILE A 251 -1.99 -3.61 6.61
CA ILE A 251 -1.95 -5.07 6.37
C ILE A 251 -2.49 -5.84 7.58
N TYR A 252 -2.23 -5.34 8.80
CA TYR A 252 -2.84 -5.90 10.01
C TYR A 252 -4.35 -5.72 10.02
N LEU A 253 -4.86 -4.60 9.49
CA LEU A 253 -6.28 -4.39 9.31
C LEU A 253 -6.91 -5.47 8.42
N PHE A 254 -6.25 -5.82 7.32
CA PHE A 254 -6.73 -6.90 6.46
C PHE A 254 -6.74 -8.25 7.20
N ALA A 255 -5.69 -8.52 7.99
CA ALA A 255 -5.62 -9.72 8.81
C ALA A 255 -6.72 -9.76 9.89
N ALA A 256 -7.04 -8.62 10.52
CA ALA A 256 -8.13 -8.49 11.47
C ALA A 256 -9.49 -8.74 10.81
N ILE A 257 -9.71 -8.26 9.59
CA ILE A 257 -10.90 -8.55 8.79
C ILE A 257 -11.04 -10.06 8.57
N ILE A 258 -9.97 -10.75 8.16
CA ILE A 258 -9.97 -12.22 7.98
C ILE A 258 -10.32 -12.92 9.31
N LEU A 259 -9.68 -12.53 10.41
CA LEU A 259 -9.90 -13.15 11.72
C LEU A 259 -11.34 -12.93 12.23
N SER A 260 -11.93 -11.77 11.97
CA SER A 260 -13.32 -11.47 12.33
C SER A 260 -14.33 -12.39 11.61
N ARG A 261 -13.98 -12.85 10.40
CA ARG A 261 -14.80 -13.71 9.55
C ARG A 261 -14.45 -15.20 9.63
N LYS A 262 -13.64 -15.61 10.62
CA LYS A 262 -13.15 -16.99 10.73
C LYS A 262 -14.25 -18.07 10.69
N LYS A 263 -15.42 -17.79 11.25
CA LYS A 263 -16.55 -18.76 11.27
C LYS A 263 -17.04 -19.06 9.86
N GLU A 264 -17.32 -18.01 9.09
CA GLU A 264 -17.72 -18.08 7.67
C GLU A 264 -16.64 -18.79 6.84
N LEU A 265 -15.37 -18.47 7.07
CA LEU A 265 -14.27 -19.10 6.32
C LEU A 265 -14.17 -20.61 6.58
N PHE A 266 -14.37 -21.07 7.82
CA PHE A 266 -14.31 -22.51 8.14
C PHE A 266 -15.49 -23.32 7.57
N GLU A 267 -16.57 -22.66 7.14
CA GLU A 267 -17.69 -23.33 6.46
C GLU A 267 -17.37 -23.62 5.00
N ILE A 268 -16.37 -22.95 4.41
CA ILE A 268 -15.94 -23.16 3.03
C ILE A 268 -15.09 -24.45 2.96
N PRO A 269 -15.41 -25.40 2.08
CA PRO A 269 -14.60 -26.60 1.89
C PRO A 269 -13.16 -26.31 1.41
N LEU A 270 -12.20 -27.14 1.83
CA LEU A 270 -10.77 -26.97 1.48
C LEU A 270 -10.46 -27.19 0.00
N ASP A 271 -11.32 -27.92 -0.71
CA ASP A 271 -11.25 -28.20 -2.13
C ASP A 271 -11.84 -27.07 -3.01
N GLU A 272 -12.34 -25.98 -2.40
CA GLU A 272 -12.89 -24.81 -3.07
C GLU A 272 -12.12 -23.50 -2.73
N PRO A 273 -10.80 -23.41 -3.02
CA PRO A 273 -9.98 -22.24 -2.69
C PRO A 273 -10.45 -20.94 -3.38
N GLU A 274 -11.15 -21.04 -4.50
CA GLU A 274 -11.75 -19.91 -5.22
C GLU A 274 -12.87 -19.24 -4.39
N MET A 275 -13.64 -20.02 -3.64
CA MET A 275 -14.70 -19.50 -2.77
C MET A 275 -14.12 -18.72 -1.60
N ILE A 276 -12.99 -19.17 -1.03
CA ILE A 276 -12.23 -18.41 -0.04
C ILE A 276 -11.76 -17.09 -0.64
N HIS A 277 -11.18 -17.12 -1.85
CA HIS A 277 -10.72 -15.90 -2.52
C HIS A 277 -11.86 -14.91 -2.74
N PHE A 278 -13.00 -15.36 -3.26
CA PHE A 278 -14.18 -14.51 -3.50
C PHE A 278 -14.75 -13.93 -2.20
N THR A 279 -14.79 -14.74 -1.15
CA THR A 279 -15.27 -14.32 0.18
C THR A 279 -14.39 -13.22 0.73
N LEU A 280 -13.07 -13.40 0.67
CA LEU A 280 -12.08 -12.45 1.18
C LEU A 280 -11.84 -11.23 0.29
N SER A 281 -12.25 -11.26 -0.99
CA SER A 281 -12.20 -10.07 -1.86
C SER A 281 -13.30 -9.06 -1.58
N LYS A 282 -14.21 -9.35 -0.64
CA LYS A 282 -15.28 -8.44 -0.21
C LYS A 282 -15.09 -8.08 1.26
N LEU A 283 -15.32 -6.81 1.59
CA LEU A 283 -15.38 -6.39 2.99
C LEU A 283 -16.63 -6.95 3.69
N PRO A 284 -16.58 -7.19 5.02
CA PRO A 284 -17.75 -7.60 5.79
C PRO A 284 -18.83 -6.51 5.73
N HIS A 285 -20.10 -6.88 5.68
CA HIS A 285 -21.21 -5.92 5.71
C HIS A 285 -22.22 -6.34 6.79
N PRO A 286 -22.55 -5.47 7.77
CA PRO A 286 -22.02 -4.13 8.00
C PRO A 286 -20.56 -4.13 8.50
N ILE A 287 -19.81 -3.07 8.20
CA ILE A 287 -18.44 -2.90 8.68
C ILE A 287 -18.48 -2.28 10.09
N ASN A 288 -18.09 -3.03 11.12
CA ASN A 288 -17.83 -2.45 12.43
C ASN A 288 -16.41 -1.88 12.46
N LEU A 289 -16.23 -0.65 11.98
CA LEU A 289 -14.91 -0.01 11.85
C LEU A 289 -14.18 0.12 13.19
N ASP A 290 -14.82 0.66 14.22
CA ASP A 290 -14.17 0.86 15.52
C ASP A 290 -13.74 -0.48 16.16
N GLY A 291 -14.58 -1.53 16.04
CA GLY A 291 -14.23 -2.87 16.48
C GLY A 291 -13.06 -3.49 15.69
N LEU A 292 -13.02 -3.27 14.37
CA LEU A 292 -11.92 -3.72 13.52
C LEU A 292 -10.62 -2.97 13.82
N ILE A 293 -10.68 -1.66 14.05
CA ILE A 293 -9.53 -0.84 14.43
C ILE A 293 -8.96 -1.30 15.77
N ALA A 294 -9.81 -1.51 16.78
CA ALA A 294 -9.39 -2.04 18.07
C ALA A 294 -8.71 -3.41 17.93
N SER A 295 -9.34 -4.32 17.20
CA SER A 295 -8.79 -5.66 16.92
C SER A 295 -7.46 -5.60 16.16
N THR A 296 -7.32 -4.65 15.23
CA THR A 296 -6.10 -4.42 14.45
C THR A 296 -4.95 -3.99 15.34
N MET A 297 -5.20 -3.08 16.28
CA MET A 297 -4.18 -2.59 17.20
C MET A 297 -3.81 -3.61 18.27
N GLU A 298 -4.76 -4.41 18.73
CA GLU A 298 -4.48 -5.58 19.58
C GLU A 298 -3.57 -6.58 18.85
N LEU A 299 -3.88 -6.89 17.58
CA LEU A 299 -3.11 -7.80 16.75
C LEU A 299 -1.68 -7.27 16.50
N TYR A 300 -1.55 -6.00 16.16
CA TYR A 300 -0.27 -5.34 15.89
C TYR A 300 0.61 -5.25 17.15
N SER A 301 0.03 -4.93 18.31
CA SER A 301 0.77 -4.85 19.58
C SER A 301 1.22 -6.22 20.09
N THR A 302 0.37 -7.24 19.94
CA THR A 302 0.66 -8.61 20.39
C THR A 302 1.69 -9.29 19.48
N HIS A 303 1.57 -9.08 18.16
CA HIS A 303 2.41 -9.71 17.15
C HIS A 303 3.05 -8.67 16.22
N PRO A 304 3.98 -7.81 16.72
CA PRO A 304 4.59 -6.79 15.89
C PRO A 304 5.38 -7.39 14.71
N PRO A 305 5.57 -6.65 13.60
CA PRO A 305 6.19 -7.16 12.37
C PRO A 305 7.51 -7.91 12.60
N GLU A 306 8.35 -7.40 13.49
CA GLU A 306 9.66 -7.97 13.83
C GLU A 306 9.58 -9.38 14.42
N LYS A 307 8.47 -9.72 15.08
CA LYS A 307 8.25 -11.00 15.76
C LYS A 307 7.50 -12.01 14.89
N LEU A 308 7.06 -11.62 13.69
CA LEU A 308 6.29 -12.51 12.81
C LEU A 308 7.10 -13.74 12.38
N PRO A 309 6.44 -14.91 12.26
CA PRO A 309 7.08 -16.16 11.86
C PRO A 309 7.53 -16.14 10.38
N PHE A 310 8.14 -17.26 9.94
CA PHE A 310 8.56 -17.48 8.55
C PHE A 310 9.57 -16.47 8.00
N ARG A 311 10.20 -15.70 8.89
CA ARG A 311 11.06 -14.56 8.55
C ARG A 311 10.33 -13.56 7.65
N ALA A 312 9.01 -13.44 7.77
CA ALA A 312 8.17 -12.66 6.86
C ALA A 312 8.65 -11.21 6.78
N TRP A 313 8.92 -10.58 7.93
CA TRP A 313 9.48 -9.22 7.98
C TRP A 313 10.89 -9.07 7.41
N LYS A 314 11.73 -10.11 7.53
CA LYS A 314 13.08 -10.08 6.93
C LYS A 314 13.04 -10.13 5.41
N LYS A 315 11.98 -10.68 4.80
CA LYS A 315 11.79 -10.72 3.35
C LYS A 315 11.37 -9.37 2.76
N ILE A 316 10.83 -8.47 3.58
CA ILE A 316 10.51 -7.10 3.16
C ILE A 316 11.83 -6.34 2.92
N PRO A 317 12.04 -5.70 1.75
CA PRO A 317 13.23 -4.90 1.47
C PRO A 317 13.44 -3.80 2.51
N ARG A 318 14.70 -3.46 2.83
CA ARG A 318 14.99 -2.37 3.79
C ARG A 318 14.50 -1.01 3.27
N SER A 319 14.52 -0.81 1.96
CA SER A 319 14.04 0.41 1.33
C SER A 319 12.51 0.51 1.27
N SER A 320 11.76 -0.56 1.57
CA SER A 320 10.28 -0.59 1.48
C SER A 320 9.62 0.45 2.38
N VAL A 321 8.50 1.04 1.92
CA VAL A 321 7.69 1.97 2.73
C VAL A 321 7.29 1.41 4.08
N LEU A 322 7.09 0.08 4.18
CA LEU A 322 6.73 -0.56 5.45
C LEU A 322 7.83 -0.37 6.51
N LYS A 323 9.08 -0.21 6.09
CA LYS A 323 10.23 -0.04 6.98
C LYS A 323 10.70 1.41 7.10
N THR A 324 10.55 2.20 6.05
CA THR A 324 11.08 3.56 6.01
C THR A 324 10.09 4.61 6.54
N SER A 325 8.79 4.32 6.52
CA SER A 325 7.74 5.29 6.87
C SER A 325 7.04 4.97 8.19
N ARG A 326 7.79 4.53 9.20
CA ARG A 326 7.24 4.10 10.49
C ARG A 326 6.95 5.25 11.47
N ASN A 327 7.69 6.35 11.35
CA ASN A 327 7.57 7.49 12.24
C ASN A 327 6.47 8.44 11.77
N LEU A 328 5.49 8.69 12.64
CA LEU A 328 4.41 9.65 12.38
C LEU A 328 4.94 11.08 12.43
N GLY A 329 4.38 11.96 11.59
CA GLY A 329 4.75 13.37 11.56
C GLY A 329 6.19 13.67 11.06
N LEU A 330 6.99 12.66 10.73
CA LEU A 330 8.35 12.87 10.21
C LEU A 330 8.29 13.54 8.83
N GLN A 331 8.96 14.69 8.71
CA GLN A 331 9.09 15.43 7.46
C GLN A 331 10.18 14.84 6.56
N ALA A 332 10.06 13.56 6.19
CA ALA A 332 10.93 12.94 5.19
C ALA A 332 10.80 13.69 3.86
N THR A 333 11.88 13.91 3.12
CA THR A 333 11.79 14.72 1.89
C THR A 333 11.40 13.86 0.68
N PRO A 334 10.75 14.45 -0.35
CA PRO A 334 10.50 13.72 -1.60
C PRO A 334 11.78 13.12 -2.22
N GLU A 335 12.92 13.79 -2.08
CA GLU A 335 14.22 13.31 -2.57
C GLU A 335 14.63 12.00 -1.91
N GLU A 336 14.49 11.90 -0.58
CA GLU A 336 14.76 10.65 0.16
C GLU A 336 13.86 9.51 -0.33
N ALA A 337 12.58 9.79 -0.59
CA ALA A 337 11.66 8.78 -1.13
C ALA A 337 12.06 8.31 -2.53
N MET A 338 12.54 9.21 -3.38
CA MET A 338 13.03 8.89 -4.72
C MET A 338 14.30 8.04 -4.68
N GLU A 339 15.23 8.33 -3.77
CA GLU A 339 16.42 7.50 -3.57
C GLU A 339 16.08 6.07 -3.14
N LEU A 340 15.14 5.93 -2.21
CA LEU A 340 14.64 4.63 -1.73
C LEU A 340 13.94 3.85 -2.85
N LEU A 341 13.16 4.53 -3.69
CA LEU A 341 12.52 3.94 -4.87
C LEU A 341 13.56 3.37 -5.84
N GLU A 342 14.58 4.16 -6.18
CA GLU A 342 15.65 3.72 -7.07
C GLU A 342 16.49 2.59 -6.47
N GLN A 343 16.74 2.62 -5.16
CA GLN A 343 17.36 1.50 -4.45
C GLN A 343 16.51 0.22 -4.61
N GLN A 344 15.20 0.32 -4.41
CA GLN A 344 14.29 -0.81 -4.52
C GLN A 344 14.23 -1.37 -5.95
N LYS A 345 14.23 -0.51 -6.98
CA LYS A 345 14.36 -0.94 -8.39
C LYS A 345 15.67 -1.68 -8.65
N ARG A 346 16.80 -1.24 -8.08
CA ARG A 346 18.10 -1.94 -8.19
C ARG A 346 18.08 -3.29 -7.46
N GLU A 347 17.44 -3.39 -6.31
CA GLU A 347 17.25 -4.65 -5.58
C GLU A 347 16.41 -5.64 -6.40
N MET A 348 15.28 -5.19 -6.95
CA MET A 348 14.40 -6.00 -7.80
C MET A 348 15.12 -6.54 -9.03
N ARG A 349 15.83 -5.69 -9.79
CA ARG A 349 16.62 -6.13 -10.96
C ARG A 349 17.65 -7.19 -10.59
N ARG A 350 18.31 -7.07 -9.43
CA ARG A 350 19.28 -8.06 -8.94
C ARG A 350 18.61 -9.38 -8.57
N GLU A 351 17.43 -9.34 -7.94
CA GLU A 351 16.65 -10.54 -7.64
C GLU A 351 16.22 -11.26 -8.92
N GLU A 352 15.66 -10.54 -9.90
CA GLU A 352 15.26 -11.12 -11.19
C GLU A 352 16.43 -11.76 -11.94
N LEU A 353 17.60 -11.10 -11.96
CA LEU A 353 18.81 -11.64 -12.57
C LEU A 353 19.27 -12.91 -11.86
N ARG A 354 19.23 -12.94 -10.52
CA ARG A 354 19.55 -14.14 -9.73
C ARG A 354 18.57 -15.28 -10.00
N GLU A 355 17.27 -15.00 -10.11
CA GLU A 355 16.28 -16.02 -10.46
C GLU A 355 16.49 -16.57 -11.88
N LYS A 356 16.75 -15.68 -12.86
CA LYS A 356 17.08 -16.08 -14.23
C LYS A 356 18.34 -16.95 -14.25
N ALA A 357 19.41 -16.53 -13.57
CA ALA A 357 20.64 -17.30 -13.45
C ALA A 357 20.42 -18.67 -12.77
N ALA A 358 19.63 -18.72 -11.69
CA ALA A 358 19.28 -19.96 -11.01
C ALA A 358 18.47 -20.91 -11.91
N LYS A 359 17.50 -20.39 -12.67
CA LYS A 359 16.73 -21.17 -13.66
C LYS A 359 17.64 -21.72 -14.77
N VAL A 360 18.58 -20.91 -15.26
CA VAL A 360 19.59 -21.35 -16.22
C VAL A 360 20.47 -22.45 -15.62
N MET A 361 21.07 -22.23 -14.45
CA MET A 361 21.88 -23.26 -13.78
C MET A 361 21.10 -24.55 -13.55
N TRP A 362 19.84 -24.46 -13.12
CA TRP A 362 18.98 -25.63 -12.93
C TRP A 362 18.69 -26.38 -14.23
N LYS A 363 18.50 -25.66 -15.35
CA LYS A 363 18.33 -26.26 -16.68
C LYS A 363 19.59 -27.00 -17.14
N TYR A 364 20.77 -26.45 -16.84
CA TYR A 364 22.06 -27.02 -17.26
C TYR A 364 22.70 -27.98 -16.24
N ARG A 365 22.11 -28.19 -15.05
CA ARG A 365 22.69 -29.06 -14.00
C ARG A 365 22.89 -30.52 -14.42
N ARG A 366 21.98 -31.05 -15.25
CA ARG A 366 22.04 -32.44 -15.74
C ARG A 366 23.13 -32.64 -16.78
N PRO A 367 23.18 -31.86 -17.89
CA PRO A 367 24.24 -32.02 -18.89
C PRO A 367 25.64 -31.64 -18.36
N ALA A 368 25.75 -30.65 -17.47
CA ALA A 368 27.04 -30.31 -16.85
C ALA A 368 27.56 -31.41 -15.91
N GLY A 369 26.68 -32.12 -15.21
CA GLY A 369 27.05 -33.28 -14.38
C GLY A 369 27.60 -34.44 -15.20
N THR A 370 27.01 -34.74 -16.36
CA THR A 370 27.51 -35.79 -17.27
C THR A 370 28.83 -35.40 -17.93
N ILE A 371 28.98 -34.13 -18.36
CA ILE A 371 30.24 -33.64 -18.95
C ILE A 371 31.35 -33.62 -17.88
N GLY A 372 31.06 -33.13 -16.67
CA GLY A 372 32.00 -33.14 -15.55
C GLY A 372 32.44 -34.55 -15.15
N MET A 373 31.50 -35.51 -15.13
CA MET A 373 31.82 -36.91 -14.87
C MET A 373 32.64 -37.54 -16.00
N ALA A 374 32.36 -37.22 -17.27
CA ALA A 374 33.15 -37.69 -18.40
C ALA A 374 34.59 -37.14 -18.38
N VAL A 375 34.76 -35.85 -18.06
CA VAL A 375 36.09 -35.25 -17.89
C VAL A 375 36.82 -35.87 -16.71
N PHE A 376 36.14 -36.11 -15.59
CA PHE A 376 36.72 -36.78 -14.43
C PHE A 376 37.16 -38.21 -14.75
N VAL A 377 36.33 -39.00 -15.43
CA VAL A 377 36.67 -40.36 -15.87
C VAL A 377 37.83 -40.34 -16.86
N GLY A 378 37.86 -39.38 -17.80
CA GLY A 378 38.96 -39.23 -18.76
C GLY A 378 40.28 -38.89 -18.08
N ALA A 379 40.26 -37.94 -17.13
CA ALA A 379 41.41 -37.56 -16.34
C ALA A 379 41.90 -38.71 -15.44
N LEU A 380 40.98 -39.42 -14.78
CA LEU A 380 41.28 -40.58 -13.96
C LEU A 380 41.88 -41.73 -14.79
N SER A 381 41.32 -42.01 -15.96
CA SER A 381 41.84 -43.02 -16.89
C SER A 381 43.23 -42.65 -17.41
N TYR A 382 43.45 -41.38 -17.77
CA TYR A 382 44.76 -40.89 -18.18
C TYR A 382 45.79 -40.94 -17.04
N TRP A 383 45.38 -40.60 -15.82
CA TRP A 383 46.23 -40.68 -14.63
C TRP A 383 46.63 -42.12 -14.32
N ILE A 384 45.70 -43.07 -14.39
CA ILE A 384 45.97 -44.51 -14.24
C ILE A 384 46.94 -44.98 -15.34
N MET A 385 46.69 -44.62 -16.60
CA MET A 385 47.52 -44.99 -17.75
C MET A 385 48.96 -44.44 -17.63
N ARG A 386 49.12 -43.23 -17.07
CA ARG A 386 50.44 -42.61 -16.90
C ARG A 386 51.20 -43.13 -15.67
N ASN A 387 50.50 -43.72 -14.70
CA ASN A 387 51.08 -44.38 -13.53
C ASN A 387 51.30 -45.90 -13.73
N GLU A 388 51.12 -46.45 -14.94
CA GLU A 388 51.47 -47.83 -15.29
C GLU A 388 52.99 -48.05 -15.34
N SER A 389 53.64 -48.02 -14.18
CA SER A 389 54.90 -48.74 -13.97
C SER A 389 54.90 -49.60 -12.70
N ASN A 390 53.77 -49.77 -11.98
CA ASN A 390 53.77 -50.71 -10.85
C ASN A 390 52.46 -51.35 -10.36
N THR A 391 51.39 -51.45 -11.15
CA THR A 391 50.14 -52.08 -10.68
C THR A 391 49.51 -53.06 -11.68
N MET A 392 50.23 -54.14 -11.98
CA MET A 392 49.79 -55.23 -12.87
C MET A 392 49.28 -56.54 -12.21
N PRO A 393 48.89 -56.63 -10.91
CA PRO A 393 48.12 -57.81 -10.44
C PRO A 393 46.67 -57.55 -10.03
N VAL A 394 46.30 -56.35 -9.59
CA VAL A 394 44.99 -56.11 -8.94
C VAL A 394 43.84 -55.99 -9.94
N TRP A 395 44.10 -55.45 -11.14
CA TRP A 395 43.06 -55.18 -12.14
C TRP A 395 42.60 -56.42 -12.94
N ARG A 396 43.44 -57.46 -13.10
CA ARG A 396 42.99 -58.74 -13.69
C ARG A 396 41.96 -59.45 -12.81
N HIS A 397 41.99 -59.22 -11.50
CA HIS A 397 41.05 -59.85 -10.56
C HIS A 397 39.68 -59.15 -10.53
N CYS A 398 39.62 -57.83 -10.80
CA CYS A 398 38.35 -57.09 -10.86
C CYS A 398 37.65 -57.22 -12.22
N LEU A 399 38.38 -57.26 -13.34
CA LEU A 399 37.80 -57.50 -14.68
C LEU A 399 37.26 -58.94 -14.83
N GLY A 400 37.87 -59.92 -14.17
CA GLY A 400 37.36 -61.30 -14.13
C GLY A 400 36.02 -61.45 -13.39
N ARG A 401 35.74 -60.57 -12.40
CA ARG A 401 34.45 -60.57 -11.68
C ARG A 401 33.32 -59.91 -12.46
N PHE A 402 33.61 -58.91 -13.29
CA PHE A 402 32.58 -58.27 -14.14
C PHE A 402 32.17 -59.13 -15.34
N ARG A 403 33.04 -60.02 -15.84
CA ARG A 403 32.71 -60.91 -16.98
C ARG A 403 31.80 -62.09 -16.61
N ASN A 404 31.64 -62.40 -15.32
CA ASN A 404 30.77 -63.49 -14.84
C ASN A 404 29.36 -63.03 -14.43
N VAL A 405 29.05 -61.73 -14.49
CA VAL A 405 27.70 -61.21 -14.19
C VAL A 405 26.85 -61.07 -15.46
N PHE A 406 27.42 -61.28 -16.65
CA PHE A 406 26.72 -61.19 -17.95
C PHE A 406 26.49 -62.56 -18.64
N HIS A 407 26.66 -63.67 -17.92
CA HIS A 407 26.39 -65.03 -18.42
C HIS A 407 25.42 -65.82 -17.54
N TRP A 408 24.49 -65.13 -16.89
CA TRP A 408 23.23 -65.72 -16.46
C TRP A 408 22.11 -64.87 -17.05
N TRP A 409 21.28 -65.54 -17.85
CA TRP A 409 20.04 -65.03 -18.42
C TRP A 409 19.08 -64.52 -17.34
#